data_AF-B3IVN3-F1
#
_entry.id   AF-B3IVN3-F1
#
_cell.length_a   1.000
_cell.length_b   1.000
_cell.length_c   1.000
_cell.angle_alpha   90.00
_cell.angle_beta   90.00
_cell.angle_gamma   90.00
#
_symmetry.space_group_name_H-M   'P 1'
#
loop_
_entity.id
_entity.type
_entity.pdbx_description
1 polymer ?
#
loop_
_entity_poly.entity_id
_entity_poly.type
_entity_poly.pdbx_seq_one_letter_code
_entity_poly.pdbx_strand_id
1 'polypeptide(L)' 'IAREAEAAIYHLQLFEELRRLAPITSDPTEAAAVGAVEASFKCCSGAIIVLTKSG' A
#
# COMPACT_ATOMS: atom_id res chain seq x y z
N ILE A 1 -12.27 18.56 -3.93
CA ILE A 1 -11.05 18.81 -3.11
C ILE A 1 -10.32 17.49 -2.87
N ALA A 2 -10.90 16.51 -2.16
CA ALA A 2 -10.23 15.23 -1.85
C ALA A 2 -9.63 14.51 -3.07
N ARG A 3 -10.43 14.22 -4.12
CA ARG A 3 -9.95 13.53 -5.34
C ARG A 3 -8.71 14.17 -5.98
N GLU A 4 -8.72 15.50 -6.12
CA GLU A 4 -7.60 16.23 -6.73
C GLU A 4 -6.36 16.22 -5.84
N ALA A 5 -6.56 16.28 -4.52
CA ALA A 5 -5.48 16.20 -3.55
C ALA A 5 -4.86 14.79 -3.50
N GLU A 6 -5.68 13.73 -3.53
CA GLU A 6 -5.27 12.33 -3.59
C GLU A 6 -4.44 12.06 -4.86
N ALA A 7 -4.88 12.54 -6.01
CA ALA A 7 -4.15 12.41 -7.28
C ALA A 7 -2.80 13.15 -7.27
N ALA A 8 -2.64 14.16 -6.43
CA ALA A 8 -1.40 14.94 -6.29
C ALA A 8 -0.43 14.37 -5.23
N ILE A 9 -0.80 13.31 -4.51
CA ILE A 9 0.09 12.69 -3.52
C ILE A 9 1.32 12.10 -4.21
N TYR A 10 2.51 12.39 -3.68
CA TYR A 10 3.73 11.75 -4.13
C TYR A 10 3.89 10.36 -3.50
N HIS A 11 3.16 9.38 -4.05
CA HIS A 11 3.06 8.03 -3.49
C HIS A 11 4.40 7.27 -3.39
N LEU A 12 5.38 7.58 -4.26
CA LEU A 12 6.70 6.94 -4.19
C LEU A 12 7.41 7.27 -2.87
N GLN A 13 7.51 8.55 -2.53
CA GLN A 13 8.12 8.98 -1.26
C GLN A 13 7.32 8.46 -0.07
N LEU A 14 5.99 8.61 -0.10
CA LEU A 14 5.12 8.19 1.00
C LEU A 14 5.26 6.69 1.28
N PHE A 15 5.25 5.85 0.25
CA PHE A 15 5.35 4.40 0.40
C PHE A 15 6.71 3.98 0.96
N GLU A 16 7.80 4.58 0.47
CA GLU A 16 9.14 4.28 0.99
C GLU A 16 9.31 4.69 2.46
N GLU A 17 8.80 5.87 2.84
CA GLU A 17 8.84 6.33 4.22
C GLU A 17 8.04 5.43 5.16
N LEU A 18 6.82 5.04 4.78
CA LEU A 18 6.01 4.11 5.55
C LEU A 18 6.71 2.76 5.74
N ARG A 19 7.31 2.21 4.67
CA ARG A 19 8.06 0.94 4.76
C ARG A 19 9.29 1.05 5.66
N ARG A 20 9.99 2.18 5.64
CA ARG A 20 11.16 2.42 6.52
C ARG A 20 10.75 2.52 7.99
N LEU A 21 9.55 3.02 8.29
CA LEU A 21 9.02 3.16 9.64
C LEU A 21 8.32 1.89 10.16
N ALA A 22 7.86 1.01 9.27
CA ALA A 22 7.21 -0.23 9.66
C ALA A 22 8.20 -1.17 10.39
N PRO A 23 7.81 -1.75 11.54
CA PRO A 23 8.65 -2.71 12.23
C PRO A 23 8.82 -3.98 11.39
N ILE A 24 9.96 -4.66 11.54
CA ILE A 24 10.12 -6.01 10.98
C ILE A 24 9.32 -6.96 11.85
N THR A 25 8.35 -7.64 11.24
CA THR A 25 7.49 -8.63 11.91
C THR A 25 7.60 -9.99 11.23
N SER A 26 7.23 -11.05 11.96
CA SER A 26 7.07 -12.39 11.39
C SER A 26 5.63 -12.68 10.96
N ASP A 27 4.76 -11.66 10.93
CA ASP A 27 3.37 -11.83 10.53
C ASP A 27 3.30 -11.90 8.99
N PRO A 28 2.94 -13.07 8.40
CA PRO A 28 2.86 -13.20 6.96
C PRO A 28 1.76 -12.32 6.34
N THR A 29 0.76 -11.89 7.11
CA THR A 29 -0.33 -11.04 6.61
C THR A 29 0.17 -9.63 6.31
N GLU A 30 1.05 -9.07 7.15
CA GLU A 30 1.68 -7.77 6.92
C GLU A 30 2.60 -7.82 5.70
N ALA A 31 3.41 -8.87 5.58
CA ALA A 31 4.28 -9.07 4.42
C ALA A 31 3.46 -9.17 3.11
N ALA A 32 2.33 -9.87 3.13
CA ALA A 32 1.42 -9.96 1.99
C ALA A 32 0.80 -8.60 1.63
N ALA A 33 0.39 -7.81 2.63
CA ALA A 33 -0.18 -6.48 2.41
C ALA A 33 0.84 -5.51 1.77
N VAL A 34 2.08 -5.47 2.29
CA VAL A 34 3.16 -4.66 1.72
C VAL A 34 3.46 -5.09 0.28
N GLY A 35 3.55 -6.39 0.02
CA GLY A 35 3.80 -6.94 -1.31
C GLY A 35 2.67 -6.62 -2.31
N ALA A 36 1.41 -6.69 -1.88
CA ALA A 36 0.25 -6.34 -2.71
C ALA A 36 0.27 -4.86 -3.11
N VAL A 37 0.57 -3.96 -2.18
CA VAL A 37 0.70 -2.52 -2.46
C VAL A 37 1.89 -2.25 -3.40
N GLU A 38 3.05 -2.88 -3.17
CA GLU A 38 4.21 -2.74 -4.06
C GLU A 38 3.90 -3.21 -5.49
N ALA A 39 3.21 -4.36 -5.63
CA ALA A 39 2.77 -4.87 -6.92
C ALA A 39 1.79 -3.92 -7.61
N SER A 40 0.83 -3.34 -6.86
CA SER A 40 -0.17 -2.39 -7.39
C SER A 40 0.48 -1.15 -8.02
N PHE A 41 1.49 -0.59 -7.36
CA PHE A 41 2.28 0.53 -7.91
C PHE A 41 3.10 0.08 -9.12
N LYS A 42 3.69 -1.12 -9.08
CA LYS A 42 4.54 -1.62 -10.16
C LYS A 42 3.77 -1.82 -11.46
N CYS A 43 2.51 -2.25 -11.39
CA CYS A 43 1.67 -2.52 -12.57
C CYS A 43 0.58 -1.47 -12.82
N CYS A 44 0.53 -0.38 -12.04
CA CYS A 44 -0.51 0.65 -12.12
C CYS A 44 -1.94 0.05 -12.05
N SER A 45 -2.16 -0.88 -11.11
CA SER A 45 -3.45 -1.56 -11.01
C SER A 45 -4.59 -0.59 -10.72
N GLY A 46 -5.77 -0.81 -11.31
CA GLY A 46 -6.96 0.01 -11.02
C GLY A 46 -7.60 -0.26 -9.66
N ALA A 47 -7.33 -1.40 -9.03
CA ALA A 47 -7.85 -1.77 -7.72
C ALA A 47 -7.04 -2.91 -7.06
N ILE A 48 -7.11 -2.98 -5.73
CA ILE A 48 -6.70 -4.15 -4.93
C ILE A 48 -7.98 -4.76 -4.34
N ILE A 49 -8.23 -6.04 -4.61
CA ILE A 49 -9.40 -6.76 -4.09
C ILE A 49 -8.96 -7.60 -2.89
N VAL A 50 -9.58 -7.38 -1.73
CA VAL A 50 -9.28 -8.12 -0.49
C VAL A 50 -10.53 -8.88 -0.05
N LEU A 51 -10.39 -10.20 0.15
CA LEU A 51 -11.42 -11.03 0.77
C LEU A 51 -11.16 -11.08 2.28
N THR A 52 -11.99 -10.37 3.05
CA THR A 52 -11.83 -10.28 4.51
C THR A 52 -13.15 -10.55 5.23
N LYS A 53 -13.07 -11.05 6.47
CA LYS A 53 -14.20 -11.19 7.39
C LYS A 53 -14.27 -10.03 8.40
N SER A 54 -13.13 -9.52 8.85
CA SER A 54 -13.03 -8.54 9.95
C SER A 54 -12.60 -7.14 9.53
N GLY A 55 -12.26 -6.95 8.24
CA GLY A 55 -11.49 -5.78 7.77
C GLY A 55 -10.10 -6.19 7.36
#